data_AF-A0A3B9D284-F1
#
_entry.id   AF-A0A3B9D284-F1
#
_cell.length_a   1.000
_cell.length_b   1.000
_cell.length_c   1.000
_cell.angle_alpha   90.00
_cell.angle_beta   90.00
_cell.angle_gamma   90.00
#
_symmetry.space_group_name_H-M   'P 1'
#
loop_
_entity.id
_entity.type
_entity.pdbx_description
1 polymer ?
#
loop_
_entity_poly.entity_id
_entity_poly.type
_entity_poly.pdbx_seq_one_letter_code
_entity_poly.pdbx_strand_id
1 'polypeptide(L)'
;MAVRILTLVTNGRGGTGPGHSAVAVNDKVYSFEEFLGANTSTKTSGWKIFGFAPYLKKNGHRPALVQWLTQVQEKRVLAYINESIRDDDDYGTSGVCSQQVSMAIDYGLPKRNFNPRGFDTPYGVYHHARNKGLVQREEYFWPNRAELNALAWARIANKLKREYPLAYKHSKNGWTP
;
A
#
# COMPACT_ATOMS: atom_id res chain seq x y z
N MET A 1 -13.69 10.30 -10.15
CA MET A 1 -12.34 9.70 -10.18
C MET A 1 -11.94 9.36 -8.75
N ALA A 2 -11.23 8.24 -8.51
CA ALA A 2 -11.10 7.66 -7.18
C ALA A 2 -9.62 7.50 -6.75
N VAL A 3 -9.29 7.99 -5.55
CA VAL A 3 -8.00 7.75 -4.88
C VAL A 3 -8.15 6.56 -3.92
N ARG A 4 -7.16 5.67 -3.92
CA ARG A 4 -7.17 4.47 -3.08
C ARG A 4 -5.82 4.28 -2.40
N ILE A 5 -5.83 3.76 -1.17
CA ILE A 5 -4.64 3.20 -0.52
C ILE A 5 -4.64 1.71 -0.81
N LEU A 6 -3.50 1.20 -1.27
CA LEU A 6 -3.24 -0.23 -1.40
C LEU A 6 -2.24 -0.62 -0.33
N THR A 7 -2.66 -1.49 0.58
CA THR A 7 -1.80 -2.04 1.62
C THR A 7 -1.63 -3.52 1.40
N LEU A 8 -0.41 -3.91 1.05
CA LEU A 8 -0.01 -5.29 0.91
C LEU A 8 0.42 -5.78 2.27
N VAL A 9 -0.13 -6.90 2.72
CA VAL A 9 0.01 -7.35 4.12
C VAL A 9 1.45 -7.81 4.41
N THR A 10 2.18 -8.28 3.40
CA THR A 10 3.52 -8.88 3.53
C THR A 10 4.45 -8.36 2.44
N ASN A 11 5.77 -8.37 2.64
CA ASN A 11 6.72 -7.95 1.60
C ASN A 11 6.96 -9.01 0.53
N GLY A 12 7.05 -10.28 0.92
CA GLY A 12 7.29 -11.40 0.01
C GLY A 12 6.21 -12.49 0.05
N ARG A 13 6.44 -13.54 -0.76
CA ARG A 13 5.64 -14.76 -0.79
C ARG A 13 5.75 -15.49 0.56
N GLY A 14 4.68 -15.43 1.36
CA GLY A 14 4.59 -16.18 2.61
C GLY A 14 4.99 -15.47 3.90
N GLY A 15 4.93 -14.14 3.94
CA GLY A 15 4.72 -13.45 5.23
C GLY A 15 5.92 -12.89 5.96
N THR A 16 7.08 -12.78 5.34
CA THR A 16 8.25 -12.12 5.95
C THR A 16 8.28 -10.62 5.62
N GLY A 17 8.46 -9.79 6.66
CA GLY A 17 8.61 -8.33 6.57
C GLY A 17 7.34 -7.51 6.88
N PRO A 18 7.47 -6.18 7.14
CA PRO A 18 6.34 -5.26 7.07
C PRO A 18 5.66 -5.36 5.69
N GLY A 19 4.47 -4.80 5.57
CA GLY A 19 3.77 -4.77 4.29
C GLY A 19 4.45 -3.85 3.26
N HIS A 20 3.71 -3.52 2.20
CA HIS A 20 4.04 -2.42 1.30
C HIS A 20 2.81 -1.51 1.14
N SER A 21 3.02 -0.21 1.01
CA SER A 21 1.94 0.74 0.69
C SER A 21 2.13 1.35 -0.68
N ALA A 22 1.04 1.47 -1.41
CA ALA A 22 0.97 2.22 -2.66
C ALA A 22 -0.30 3.08 -2.67
N VAL A 23 -0.31 4.11 -3.51
CA VAL A 23 -1.51 4.91 -3.78
C VAL A 23 -1.98 4.61 -5.20
N ALA A 24 -3.27 4.34 -5.37
CA ALA A 24 -3.86 4.29 -6.71
C ALA A 24 -4.68 5.53 -6.96
N VAL A 25 -4.57 6.04 -8.18
CA VAL A 25 -5.39 7.11 -8.71
C VAL A 25 -5.98 6.59 -10.01
N ASN A 26 -7.30 6.42 -10.03
CA ASN A 26 -8.03 5.78 -11.13
C ASN A 26 -7.56 4.35 -11.42
N ASP A 27 -6.98 4.11 -12.60
CA ASP A 27 -6.50 2.82 -13.09
C ASP A 27 -4.97 2.67 -12.94
N LYS A 28 -4.29 3.64 -12.34
CA LYS A 28 -2.85 3.61 -12.09
C LYS A 28 -2.53 3.44 -10.62
N VAL A 29 -1.50 2.65 -10.33
CA VAL A 29 -0.89 2.46 -9.01
C VAL A 29 0.48 3.11 -9.02
N TYR A 30 0.70 3.98 -8.05
CA TYR A 30 1.96 4.65 -7.77
C TYR A 30 2.57 4.01 -6.52
N SER A 31 3.70 3.35 -6.72
CA SER A 31 4.35 2.52 -5.71
C SER A 31 5.75 3.06 -5.50
N PHE A 32 6.06 3.54 -4.30
CA PHE A 32 7.40 4.07 -4.00
C PHE A 32 8.28 2.91 -3.52
N GLU A 33 9.25 2.50 -4.35
CA GLU A 33 9.98 1.23 -4.23
C GLU A 33 11.51 1.39 -4.38
N GLU A 34 12.21 0.29 -4.08
CA GLU A 34 13.67 0.02 -4.14
C GLU A 34 14.46 0.26 -2.85
N PHE A 35 15.08 -0.78 -2.29
CA PHE A 35 16.06 -0.66 -1.20
C PHE A 35 17.40 -1.21 -1.71
N LEU A 36 18.49 -0.47 -1.48
CA LEU A 36 19.89 -0.88 -1.73
C LEU A 36 20.16 -2.30 -1.19
N GLY A 37 20.79 -3.18 -1.99
CA GLY A 37 21.34 -4.44 -1.44
C GLY A 37 21.50 -5.68 -2.33
N ALA A 38 21.55 -5.59 -3.67
CA ALA A 38 22.05 -6.69 -4.50
C ALA A 38 22.63 -6.21 -5.84
N ASN A 39 23.88 -5.75 -5.84
CA ASN A 39 24.81 -5.74 -6.98
C ASN A 39 24.26 -5.44 -8.39
N THR A 40 23.51 -4.35 -8.60
CA THR A 40 23.29 -3.83 -9.96
C THR A 40 23.26 -2.31 -9.95
N SER A 41 24.22 -1.70 -10.62
CA SER A 41 24.54 -0.28 -10.70
C SER A 41 23.55 0.59 -11.50
N THR A 42 22.28 0.21 -11.67
CA THR A 42 21.39 0.89 -12.64
C THR A 42 19.88 0.89 -12.33
N LYS A 43 19.43 0.74 -11.08
CA LYS A 43 17.98 0.85 -10.77
C LYS A 43 17.66 2.13 -9.99
N THR A 44 16.78 2.95 -10.58
CA THR A 44 16.33 4.24 -10.07
C THR A 44 15.33 4.02 -8.93
N SER A 45 15.75 4.34 -7.72
CA SER A 45 14.90 4.31 -6.54
C SER A 45 13.76 5.34 -6.63
N GLY A 46 12.61 5.09 -5.97
CA GLY A 46 11.50 6.06 -5.91
C GLY A 46 10.17 5.59 -6.51
N TRP A 47 9.36 6.52 -7.05
CA TRP A 47 8.02 6.23 -7.55
C TRP A 47 8.04 5.40 -8.84
N LYS A 48 7.36 4.25 -8.82
CA LYS A 48 7.06 3.41 -9.97
C LYS A 48 5.57 3.44 -10.29
N ILE A 49 5.23 3.45 -11.57
CA ILE A 49 3.84 3.55 -12.06
C ILE A 49 3.44 2.22 -12.71
N PHE A 50 2.31 1.67 -12.30
CA PHE A 50 1.75 0.43 -12.81
C PHE A 50 0.26 0.60 -13.14
N GLY A 51 -0.29 -0.26 -14.01
CA GLY A 51 -1.75 -0.42 -14.09
C GLY A 51 -2.30 -1.13 -12.85
N PHE A 52 -3.51 -0.79 -12.42
CA PHE A 52 -4.12 -1.31 -11.19
C PHE A 52 -4.30 -2.84 -11.21
N ALA A 53 -4.99 -3.37 -12.22
CA ALA A 53 -5.18 -4.81 -12.36
C ALA A 53 -3.84 -5.56 -12.58
N PRO A 54 -2.91 -5.10 -13.44
CA PRO A 54 -1.57 -5.67 -13.52
C PRO A 54 -0.81 -5.68 -12.19
N TYR A 55 -0.89 -4.60 -11.41
CA TYR A 55 -0.22 -4.49 -10.12
C TYR A 55 -0.78 -5.50 -9.11
N LEU A 56 -2.10 -5.61 -8.99
CA LEU A 56 -2.73 -6.61 -8.12
C LEU A 56 -2.38 -8.03 -8.58
N LYS A 57 -2.39 -8.31 -9.88
CA LYS A 57 -2.01 -9.63 -10.43
C LYS A 57 -0.55 -9.99 -10.11
N LYS A 58 0.39 -9.05 -10.33
CA LYS A 58 1.82 -9.24 -9.98
C LYS A 58 2.00 -9.57 -8.50
N ASN A 59 1.14 -9.01 -7.65
CA ASN A 59 1.17 -9.15 -6.21
C ASN A 59 0.16 -10.18 -5.66
N GLY A 60 -0.48 -10.99 -6.52
CA GLY A 60 -1.58 -11.89 -6.13
C GLY A 60 -1.21 -12.96 -5.12
N HIS A 61 0.08 -13.22 -4.94
CA HIS A 61 0.62 -14.12 -3.92
C HIS A 61 0.66 -13.49 -2.50
N ARG A 62 0.28 -12.23 -2.36
CA ARG A 62 0.22 -11.48 -1.10
C ARG A 62 -1.20 -10.99 -0.88
N PRO A 63 -1.73 -11.08 0.35
CA PRO A 63 -2.98 -10.41 0.62
C PRO A 63 -2.85 -8.90 0.44
N ALA A 64 -3.86 -8.30 -0.17
CA ALA A 64 -3.96 -6.86 -0.33
C ALA A 64 -5.25 -6.36 0.32
N LEU A 65 -5.16 -5.23 0.99
CA LEU A 65 -6.29 -4.42 1.35
C LEU A 65 -6.30 -3.17 0.47
N VAL A 66 -7.46 -2.85 -0.09
CA VAL A 66 -7.66 -1.62 -0.86
C VAL A 66 -8.69 -0.77 -0.14
N GLN A 67 -8.36 0.49 0.15
CA GLN A 67 -9.26 1.45 0.76
C GLN A 67 -9.59 2.56 -0.25
N TRP A 68 -10.86 2.75 -0.55
CA TRP A 68 -11.32 3.87 -1.37
C TRP A 68 -11.47 5.07 -0.46
N LEU A 69 -10.79 6.15 -0.81
CA LEU A 69 -10.78 7.36 -0.01
C LEU A 69 -11.85 8.35 -0.46
N THR A 70 -12.46 9.02 0.51
CA THR A 70 -13.27 10.22 0.33
C THR A 70 -12.44 11.46 0.63
N GLN A 71 -12.86 12.62 0.13
CA GLN A 71 -12.26 13.95 0.37
C GLN A 71 -10.84 14.18 -0.18
N VAL A 72 -10.11 13.12 -0.55
CA VAL A 72 -8.77 13.22 -1.13
C VAL A 72 -8.86 13.63 -2.60
N GLN A 73 -8.24 14.77 -2.92
CA GLN A 73 -8.24 15.36 -4.25
C GLN A 73 -7.14 14.75 -5.12
N GLU A 74 -7.52 13.99 -6.15
CA GLU A 74 -6.61 13.34 -7.10
C GLU A 74 -5.54 14.29 -7.66
N LYS A 75 -5.93 15.46 -8.15
CA LYS A 75 -4.98 16.38 -8.82
C LYS A 75 -3.83 16.77 -7.90
N ARG A 76 -4.10 16.89 -6.60
CA ARG A 76 -3.10 17.25 -5.59
C ARG A 76 -2.23 16.06 -5.18
N VAL A 77 -2.79 14.86 -5.13
CA VAL A 77 -2.02 13.61 -4.98
C VAL A 77 -1.03 13.46 -6.13
N LEU A 78 -1.50 13.62 -7.37
CA LEU A 78 -0.64 13.53 -8.55
C LEU A 78 0.39 14.65 -8.63
N ALA A 79 0.03 15.87 -8.23
CA ALA A 79 0.99 16.98 -8.16
C ALA A 79 2.16 16.66 -7.23
N TYR A 80 1.87 16.12 -6.03
CA TYR A 80 2.90 15.70 -5.10
C TYR A 80 3.80 14.59 -5.67
N ILE A 81 3.20 13.54 -6.26
CA ILE A 81 3.97 12.43 -6.84
C ILE A 81 4.86 12.92 -7.98
N ASN A 82 4.35 13.78 -8.85
CA ASN A 82 5.13 14.33 -9.97
C ASN A 82 6.26 15.25 -9.50
N GLU A 83 6.03 16.02 -8.43
CA GLU A 83 7.06 16.82 -7.77
C GLU A 83 8.15 15.92 -7.18
N SER A 84 7.77 14.91 -6.41
CA SER A 84 8.68 13.90 -5.84
C SER A 84 9.51 13.17 -6.92
N ILE A 85 8.90 12.81 -8.06
CA ILE A 85 9.62 12.24 -9.22
C ILE A 85 10.61 13.25 -9.82
N ARG A 86 10.19 14.51 -9.99
CA ARG A 86 11.04 15.56 -10.56
C ARG A 86 12.24 15.85 -9.67
N ASP A 87 12.03 15.79 -8.36
CA ASP A 87 13.05 16.06 -7.35
C ASP A 87 13.94 14.83 -7.10
N ASP A 88 13.72 13.73 -7.83
CA ASP A 88 14.45 12.45 -7.74
C ASP A 88 14.44 11.85 -6.33
N ASP A 89 13.29 11.94 -5.65
CA ASP A 89 13.12 11.36 -4.31
C ASP A 89 13.41 9.86 -4.32
N ASP A 90 14.39 9.45 -3.52
CA ASP A 90 14.79 8.07 -3.39
C ASP A 90 14.35 7.44 -2.06
N TYR A 91 14.15 6.14 -2.12
CA TYR A 91 13.82 5.29 -0.99
C TYR A 91 14.97 5.21 0.01
N GLY A 92 14.68 5.63 1.25
CA GLY A 92 15.63 5.72 2.34
C GLY A 92 15.76 7.15 2.83
N THR A 93 16.39 8.00 2.02
CA THR A 93 16.64 9.43 2.28
C THR A 93 15.34 10.26 2.27
N SER A 94 14.51 10.13 1.23
CA SER A 94 13.20 10.78 1.10
C SER A 94 12.09 9.99 1.79
N GLY A 95 12.46 8.93 2.53
CA GLY A 95 11.57 8.07 3.30
C GLY A 95 11.29 6.73 2.63
N VAL A 96 10.31 6.00 3.17
CA VAL A 96 9.90 4.67 2.68
C VAL A 96 8.50 4.69 2.06
N CYS A 97 8.09 3.57 1.46
CA CYS A 97 6.80 3.43 0.77
C CYS A 97 5.59 4.02 1.54
N SER A 98 5.47 3.71 2.81
CA SER A 98 4.37 4.16 3.66
C SER A 98 4.44 5.64 4.01
N GLN A 99 5.63 6.21 4.20
CA GLN A 99 5.78 7.66 4.41
C GLN A 99 5.39 8.45 3.16
N GLN A 100 5.85 8.00 2.00
CA GLN A 100 5.56 8.62 0.71
C GLN A 100 4.07 8.52 0.34
N VAL A 101 3.42 7.39 0.63
CA VAL A 101 1.96 7.29 0.51
C VAL A 101 1.25 8.23 1.49
N SER A 102 1.67 8.29 2.76
CA SER A 102 1.05 9.20 3.74
C SER A 102 1.19 10.67 3.35
N MET A 103 2.35 11.07 2.82
CA MET A 103 2.55 12.42 2.29
C MET A 103 1.66 12.66 1.07
N ALA A 104 1.57 11.72 0.13
CA ALA A 104 0.70 11.86 -1.04
C ALA A 104 -0.77 12.04 -0.65
N ILE A 105 -1.27 11.26 0.33
CA ILE A 105 -2.62 11.41 0.84
C ILE A 105 -2.80 12.75 1.57
N ASP A 106 -1.83 13.16 2.40
CA ASP A 106 -1.85 14.45 3.11
C ASP A 106 -1.93 15.64 2.14
N TYR A 107 -1.13 15.62 1.08
CA TYR A 107 -1.16 16.62 0.01
C TYR A 107 -2.52 16.66 -0.70
N GLY A 108 -3.18 15.51 -0.82
CA GLY A 108 -4.51 15.38 -1.41
C GLY A 108 -5.64 15.96 -0.57
N LEU A 109 -5.45 16.19 0.73
CA LEU A 109 -6.54 16.67 1.60
C LEU A 109 -6.74 18.19 1.54
N PRO A 110 -7.99 18.68 1.66
CA PRO A 110 -8.29 20.11 1.78
C PRO A 110 -7.52 20.76 2.92
N LYS A 111 -7.45 20.07 4.08
CA LYS A 111 -6.64 20.45 5.24
C LYS A 111 -5.60 19.37 5.48
N ARG A 112 -4.32 19.73 5.38
CA ARG A 112 -3.17 18.83 5.62
C ARG A 112 -3.17 18.37 7.08
N ASN A 113 -3.59 17.14 7.31
CA ASN A 113 -3.71 16.54 8.64
C ASN A 113 -3.65 15.01 8.63
N PHE A 114 -3.17 14.41 7.53
CA PHE A 114 -2.98 12.97 7.41
C PHE A 114 -1.58 12.56 7.82
N ASN A 115 -0.56 13.33 7.43
CA ASN A 115 0.84 12.95 7.67
C ASN A 115 1.08 12.77 9.18
N PRO A 116 1.17 11.54 9.68
CA PRO A 116 1.42 11.33 11.09
C PRO A 116 2.91 11.54 11.33
N ARG A 117 3.25 12.34 12.34
CA ARG A 117 4.65 12.55 12.72
C ARG A 117 5.28 11.19 13.08
N GLY A 118 6.19 10.66 12.23
CA GLY A 118 6.96 9.44 12.52
C GLY A 118 7.19 8.51 11.32
N PHE A 119 7.72 7.31 11.59
CA PHE A 119 7.78 6.21 10.62
C PHE A 119 6.40 5.57 10.51
N ASP A 120 5.64 6.01 9.52
CA ASP A 120 4.44 5.29 9.14
C ASP A 120 4.83 3.94 8.58
N THR A 121 4.25 2.88 9.12
CA THR A 121 4.32 1.55 8.54
C THR A 121 3.13 1.36 7.61
N PRO A 122 3.17 0.41 6.68
CA PRO A 122 2.02 0.14 5.81
C PRO A 122 0.70 -0.13 6.55
N TYR A 123 0.76 -0.79 7.72
CA TYR A 123 -0.42 -0.94 8.56
C TYR A 123 -0.82 0.37 9.25
N GLY A 124 0.14 1.23 9.61
CA GLY A 124 -0.09 2.55 10.18
C GLY A 124 -0.90 3.45 9.25
N VAL A 125 -0.47 3.58 7.99
CA VAL A 125 -1.14 4.37 6.95
C VAL A 125 -2.63 4.00 6.83
N TYR A 126 -2.88 2.70 6.71
CA TYR A 126 -4.23 2.14 6.57
C TYR A 126 -5.13 2.46 7.77
N HIS A 127 -4.63 2.26 8.99
CA HIS A 127 -5.38 2.57 10.22
C HIS A 127 -5.58 4.07 10.37
N HIS A 128 -4.58 4.87 9.99
CA HIS A 128 -4.67 6.32 10.06
C HIS A 128 -5.80 6.86 9.16
N ALA A 129 -5.90 6.36 7.93
CA ALA A 129 -6.99 6.71 7.01
C ALA A 129 -8.37 6.42 7.59
N ARG A 130 -8.53 5.26 8.24
CA ARG A 130 -9.79 4.90 8.92
C ARG A 130 -10.11 5.83 10.08
N ASN A 131 -9.13 6.05 10.97
CA ASN A 131 -9.32 6.88 12.16
C ASN A 131 -9.67 8.33 11.80
N LYS A 132 -9.24 8.80 10.63
CA LYS A 132 -9.59 10.11 10.08
C LYS A 132 -10.93 10.16 9.37
N GLY A 133 -11.66 9.04 9.27
CA GLY A 133 -12.94 8.96 8.56
C GLY A 133 -12.80 9.18 7.05
N LEU A 134 -11.62 8.91 6.48
CA LEU A 134 -11.35 9.12 5.06
C LEU A 134 -11.74 7.92 4.20
N VAL A 135 -12.11 6.79 4.80
CA VAL A 135 -12.38 5.55 4.09
C VAL A 135 -13.86 5.44 3.76
N GLN A 136 -14.20 5.47 2.47
CA GLN A 136 -15.56 5.28 1.98
C GLN A 136 -15.96 3.80 1.95
N ARG A 137 -15.05 2.96 1.46
CA ARG A 137 -15.24 1.49 1.38
C ARG A 137 -13.89 0.79 1.33
N GLU A 138 -13.92 -0.51 1.57
CA GLU A 138 -12.74 -1.36 1.57
C GLU A 138 -12.99 -2.67 0.85
N GLU A 139 -11.97 -3.20 0.19
CA GLU A 139 -11.99 -4.50 -0.46
C GLU A 139 -10.72 -5.26 -0.09
N TYR A 140 -10.88 -6.57 0.13
CA TYR A 140 -9.80 -7.46 0.53
C TYR A 140 -9.55 -8.47 -0.57
N PHE A 141 -8.30 -8.55 -1.02
CA PHE A 141 -7.83 -9.50 -2.01
C PHE A 141 -6.97 -10.54 -1.30
N TRP A 142 -7.42 -11.79 -1.30
CA TRP A 142 -6.72 -12.89 -0.66
C TRP A 142 -6.02 -13.75 -1.70
N PRO A 143 -4.76 -14.17 -1.46
CA PRO A 143 -4.13 -15.21 -2.27
C PRO A 143 -4.91 -16.51 -2.12
N ASN A 144 -4.95 -17.33 -3.16
CA ASN A 144 -5.52 -18.66 -3.05
C ASN A 144 -4.69 -19.48 -2.05
N ARG A 145 -5.34 -20.12 -1.07
CA ARG A 145 -4.66 -20.96 -0.08
C ARG A 145 -3.83 -22.06 -0.73
N ALA A 146 -4.25 -22.58 -1.88
CA ALA A 146 -3.51 -23.59 -2.63
C ALA A 146 -2.17 -23.08 -3.19
N GLU A 147 -2.01 -21.76 -3.36
CA GLU A 147 -0.79 -21.13 -3.90
C GLU A 147 0.27 -20.84 -2.83
N LEU A 148 -0.08 -21.08 -1.55
CA LEU A 148 0.75 -20.85 -0.38
C LEU A 148 0.92 -22.13 0.44
N ASN A 149 2.14 -22.39 0.91
CA ASN A 149 2.34 -23.49 1.86
C ASN A 149 1.68 -23.15 3.23
N ALA A 150 1.44 -24.18 4.05
CA ALA A 150 0.74 -24.03 5.33
C ALA A 150 1.40 -23.03 6.29
N LEU A 151 2.75 -22.97 6.31
CA LEU A 151 3.51 -22.06 7.16
C LEU A 151 3.36 -20.60 6.70
N ALA A 152 3.44 -20.36 5.39
CA ALA A 152 3.21 -19.07 4.76
C ALA A 152 1.80 -18.54 5.06
N TRP A 153 0.80 -19.40 4.93
CA TRP A 153 -0.58 -19.08 5.29
C TRP A 153 -0.72 -18.73 6.77
N ALA A 154 -0.15 -19.53 7.68
CA ALA A 154 -0.22 -19.27 9.12
C ALA A 154 0.43 -17.93 9.50
N ARG A 155 1.57 -17.57 8.90
CA ARG A 155 2.24 -16.28 9.13
C ARG A 155 1.37 -15.11 8.69
N ILE A 156 0.79 -15.21 7.49
CA ILE A 156 -0.17 -14.23 6.97
C ILE A 156 -1.37 -14.09 7.92
N ALA A 157 -2.01 -15.20 8.28
CA ALA A 157 -3.15 -15.24 9.18
C ALA A 157 -2.85 -14.57 10.54
N ASN A 158 -1.70 -14.87 11.13
CA ASN A 158 -1.27 -14.27 12.39
C ASN A 158 -0.99 -12.77 12.27
N LYS A 159 -0.37 -12.32 11.17
CA LYS A 159 -0.13 -10.90 10.93
C LYS A 159 -1.44 -10.14 10.75
N LEU A 160 -2.41 -10.71 10.03
CA LEU A 160 -3.74 -10.12 9.89
C LEU A 160 -4.47 -10.02 11.21
N LYS A 161 -4.49 -11.08 12.03
CA LYS A 161 -5.10 -11.04 13.36
C LYS A 161 -4.51 -9.92 14.23
N ARG A 162 -3.18 -9.72 14.15
CA ARG A 162 -2.44 -8.78 14.98
C ARG A 162 -2.54 -7.33 14.47
N GLU A 163 -2.27 -7.11 13.20
CA GLU A 163 -2.08 -5.77 12.60
C GLU A 163 -3.28 -5.31 11.76
N TYR A 164 -4.08 -6.26 11.23
CA TYR A 164 -5.22 -5.98 10.34
C TYR A 164 -6.50 -6.77 10.75
N PRO A 165 -6.95 -6.70 12.03
CA PRO A 165 -7.94 -7.63 12.59
C PRO A 165 -9.30 -7.62 11.87
N LEU A 166 -9.68 -6.49 11.29
CA LEU A 166 -10.92 -6.39 10.50
C LEU A 166 -10.81 -7.16 9.18
N ALA A 167 -9.67 -7.06 8.48
CA ALA A 167 -9.39 -7.87 7.29
C ALA A 167 -9.54 -9.37 7.59
N TYR A 168 -9.00 -9.80 8.72
CA TYR A 168 -9.07 -11.19 9.15
C TYR A 168 -10.49 -11.71 9.35
N LYS A 169 -11.42 -10.88 9.84
CA LYS A 169 -12.83 -11.29 10.04
C LYS A 169 -13.54 -11.60 8.72
N HIS A 170 -13.19 -10.89 7.64
CA HIS A 170 -13.80 -11.07 6.32
C HIS A 170 -13.27 -12.29 5.55
N SER A 171 -12.16 -12.90 5.98
CA SER A 171 -11.50 -13.97 5.21
C SER A 171 -12.04 -15.40 5.47
N LYS A 172 -13.19 -15.56 6.13
CA LYS A 172 -13.68 -16.91 6.52
C LYS A 172 -14.06 -17.82 5.35
N ASN A 173 -14.40 -17.26 4.18
CA ASN A 173 -14.83 -18.01 3.01
C ASN A 173 -14.03 -17.57 1.77
N GLY A 174 -12.80 -18.09 1.61
CA GLY A 174 -11.94 -17.76 0.45
C GLY A 174 -12.72 -17.79 -0.88
N TRP A 175 -12.52 -16.75 -1.70
CA TRP A 175 -13.11 -16.46 -3.01
C TRP A 175 -14.32 -17.32 -3.45
N THR A 176 -15.47 -16.69 -3.63
CA THR A 176 -16.36 -17.01 -4.76
C THR A 176 -16.05 -16.06 -5.92
N PRO A 177 -15.92 -16.56 -7.17
CA PRO A 177 -15.55 -15.79 -8.36
C PRO A 177 -16.32 -14.49 -8.59
#